data_AF-A0A644WR69-F1
#
_entry.id   AF-A0A644WR69-F1
#
_cell.length_a   1.000
_cell.length_b   1.000
_cell.length_c   1.000
_cell.angle_alpha   90.00
_cell.angle_beta   90.00
_cell.angle_gamma   90.00
#
_symmetry.space_group_name_H-M   'P 1'
#
loop_
_entity.id
_entity.type
_entity.pdbx_description
1 polymer ?
#
loop_
_entity_poly.entity_id
_entity_poly.type
_entity_poly.pdbx_seq_one_letter_code
_entity_poly.pdbx_strand_id
1 'polypeptide(L)' 'MLQEVFCLDDGKKLYFASKTPLLAMQSLIYYLNLSHTDKSAKVELLGGGRTLSVVHNGKTYSCLNQTA' A
#
# COMPACT_ATOMS: atom_id res chain seq x y z
N MET A 1 -11.72 10.41 -0.28
CA MET A 1 -10.96 10.60 0.98
C MET A 1 -9.49 10.53 0.65
N LEU A 2 -8.64 11.15 1.45
CA LEU A 2 -7.19 11.03 1.27
C LEU A 2 -6.70 9.88 2.13
N GLN A 3 -6.13 8.86 1.51
CA GLN A 3 -5.55 7.71 2.21
C GLN A 3 -4.03 7.86 2.27
N GLU A 4 -3.44 7.57 3.42
CA GLU A 4 -2.00 7.66 3.66
C GLU A 4 -1.36 6.27 3.60
N VAL A 5 -0.26 6.16 2.87
CA VAL A 5 0.58 4.96 2.78
C VAL A 5 1.99 5.31 3.23
N PHE A 6 2.53 4.52 4.15
CA PHE A 6 3.85 4.72 4.72
C PHE A 6 4.85 3.74 4.10
N CYS A 7 5.97 4.25 3.62
CA CYS A 7 7.14 3.43 3.38
C CYS A 7 7.91 3.29 4.70
N LEU A 8 7.96 2.09 5.26
CA LEU A 8 8.53 1.84 6.59
C LEU A 8 10.07 1.95 6.59
N ASP A 9 10.71 1.70 5.45
CA ASP A 9 12.17 1.66 5.35
C ASP A 9 12.81 3.04 5.18
N ASP A 10 12.13 3.98 4.52
CA ASP A 10 12.64 5.35 4.33
C ASP A 10 11.80 6.44 5.02
N GLY A 11 10.76 6.03 5.75
CA GLY A 11 9.88 6.93 6.52
C GLY A 11 9.00 7.85 5.67
N LYS A 12 9.01 7.69 4.34
CA LYS A 12 8.22 8.55 3.45
C LYS A 12 6.74 8.22 3.52
N LYS A 13 5.92 9.24 3.30
CA LYS A 13 4.47 9.15 3.20
C LYS A 13 4.05 9.41 1.76
N LEU A 14 3.15 8.58 1.26
CA LEU A 14 2.49 8.74 -0.02
C LEU A 14 0.98 8.92 0.24
N TYR A 15 0.35 9.77 -0.55
CA TYR A 15 -1.06 10.09 -0.39
C TYR A 15 -1.82 9.74 -1.67
N PHE A 16 -2.92 9.00 -1.51
CA PHE A 16 -3.75 8.56 -2.62
C PHE A 16 -5.20 8.99 -2.41
N ALA A 17 -5.75 9.70 -3.40
CA ALA A 17 -7.17 10.03 -3.43
C ALA A 17 -7.97 8.77 -3.75
N SER A 18 -8.63 8.20 -2.75
CA SER A 18 -9.36 6.93 -2.91
C SER A 18 -10.52 6.80 -1.92
N LYS A 19 -11.41 5.83 -2.17
CA LYS A 19 -12.59 5.57 -1.33
C LYS A 19 -12.27 4.65 -0.16
N THR A 20 -11.30 3.74 -0.31
CA THR A 20 -10.92 2.75 0.70
C THR A 20 -9.41 2.59 0.76
N PRO A 21 -8.84 2.15 1.89
CA PRO A 21 -7.41 1.83 2.00
C PRO A 21 -6.96 0.79 0.96
N LEU A 22 -7.80 -0.20 0.65
CA LEU A 22 -7.50 -1.21 -0.35
C LEU A 22 -7.30 -0.61 -1.76
N LEU A 23 -8.16 0.33 -2.17
CA LEU A 23 -8.03 1.03 -3.44
C LEU A 23 -6.77 1.93 -3.47
N ALA A 24 -6.38 2.50 -2.32
CA ALA A 24 -5.12 3.23 -2.20
C ALA A 24 -3.92 2.31 -2.46
N MET A 25 -3.91 1.11 -1.87
CA MET A 25 -2.84 0.12 -2.06
C MET A 25 -2.80 -0.43 -3.49
N GLN A 26 -3.95 -0.61 -4.15
CA GLN A 26 -3.97 -0.94 -5.57
C GLN A 26 -3.38 0.18 -6.42
N SER A 27 -3.70 1.44 -6.10
CA SER A 27 -3.12 2.62 -6.77
C SER A 27 -1.61 2.72 -6.55
N LEU A 28 -1.13 2.37 -5.36
CA LEU A 28 0.30 2.25 -5.05
C LEU A 28 0.99 1.21 -5.96
N ILE A 29 0.37 0.05 -6.18
CA ILE A 29 0.92 -0.98 -7.08
C ILE A 29 1.13 -0.41 -8.49
N TYR A 30 0.16 0.32 -9.02
CA TYR A 30 0.33 1.00 -10.31
C TYR A 30 1.40 2.10 -10.28
N TYR A 31 1.42 2.92 -9.22
CA TYR A 31 2.38 4.00 -9.04
C TYR A 31 3.84 3.50 -8.99
N LEU A 32 4.08 2.38 -8.31
CA LEU A 32 5.38 1.71 -8.24
C LEU A 32 5.70 0.90 -9.51
N ASN A 33 4.80 0.90 -10.50
CA ASN A 33 4.88 0.10 -11.73
C ASN A 33 5.01 -1.42 -11.46
N LEU A 34 4.49 -1.87 -10.32
CA LEU A 34 4.60 -3.24 -9.83
C LEU A 34 3.89 -4.24 -10.73
N SER A 35 2.75 -3.85 -11.31
CA SER A 35 2.01 -4.73 -12.24
C SER A 35 2.85 -5.15 -13.47
N HIS A 36 3.86 -4.36 -13.84
CA HIS A 36 4.78 -4.67 -14.94
C HIS A 36 6.07 -5.34 -14.45
N THR A 37 6.64 -4.90 -13.34
CA THR A 37 7.97 -5.33 -12.88
C THR A 37 7.92 -6.56 -11.98
N ASP A 38 6.83 -6.77 -11.25
CA ASP A 38 6.64 -7.89 -10.35
C ASP A 38 5.17 -8.33 -10.32
N LYS A 39 4.84 -9.31 -11.17
CA LYS A 39 3.49 -9.88 -11.27
C LYS A 39 3.04 -10.60 -9.98
N SER A 40 3.95 -10.88 -9.06
CA SER A 40 3.64 -11.51 -7.77
C SER A 40 3.32 -10.50 -6.67
N ALA A 41 3.54 -9.21 -6.91
CA ALA A 41 3.22 -8.15 -5.98
C ALA A 41 1.72 -8.15 -5.66
N LYS A 42 1.42 -8.34 -4.37
CA LYS A 42 0.06 -8.43 -3.83
C LYS A 42 -0.04 -7.63 -2.55
N VAL A 43 -1.24 -7.14 -2.26
CA VAL A 43 -1.55 -6.52 -0.98
C VAL A 43 -1.81 -7.64 0.04
N GLU A 44 -1.06 -7.64 1.13
CA GLU A 44 -1.22 -8.58 2.23
C GLU A 44 -1.96 -7.92 3.41
N LEU A 45 -2.88 -8.66 4.03
CA LEU A 45 -3.51 -8.26 5.28
C LEU A 45 -2.68 -8.77 6.46
N LEU A 46 -2.19 -7.86 7.29
CA LEU A 46 -1.39 -8.18 8.47
C LEU A 46 -2.07 -7.76 9.76
N GLY A 47 -1.56 -8.27 10.89
CA GLY A 47 -1.99 -7.88 12.23
C GLY A 47 -3.46 -8.14 12.53
N GLY A 48 -4.03 -9.23 11.99
CA GLY A 48 -5.46 -9.55 12.11
C GLY A 48 -6.36 -8.74 11.16
N GLY A 49 -5.81 -8.24 10.05
CA GLY A 49 -6.53 -7.48 9.04
C GLY A 49 -6.63 -5.98 9.32
N ARG A 50 -5.84 -5.48 10.26
CA ARG A 50 -5.76 -4.04 10.61
C ARG A 50 -4.81 -3.27 9.71
N THR A 51 -3.94 -3.95 8.97
CA THR A 51 -2.90 -3.33 8.15
C THR A 51 -2.90 -3.97 6.77
N LEU A 52 -2.79 -3.14 5.73
CA LEU A 52 -2.53 -3.57 4.37
C LEU A 52 -1.08 -3.26 4.04
N SER A 53 -0.34 -4.24 3.49
CA SER A 53 1.08 -4.10 3.22
C SER A 53 1.45 -4.64 1.84
N VAL A 54 2.43 -4.01 1.21
CA VAL A 54 3.07 -4.44 -0.05
C VAL A 54 4.57 -4.31 0.13
N VAL A 55 5.33 -5.36 -0.23
CA VAL A 55 6.79 -5.33 -0.25
C VAL A 55 7.25 -5.24 -1.69
N HIS A 56 8.12 -4.28 -2.00
CA HIS A 56 8.73 -4.12 -3.31
C HIS A 56 10.15 -3.57 -3.21
N ASN A 57 11.08 -4.20 -3.92
CA ASN A 57 12.47 -3.76 -4.04
C ASN A 57 13.13 -3.47 -2.67
N GLY A 58 12.91 -4.38 -1.71
CA GLY A 58 13.41 -4.26 -0.35
C GLY A 58 12.71 -3.20 0.52
N LYS A 59 11.62 -2.60 0.03
CA LYS A 59 10.82 -1.61 0.77
C LYS A 59 9.43 -2.14 1.10
N THR A 60 8.95 -1.81 2.28
CA THR A 60 7.64 -2.19 2.82
C THR A 60 6.75 -0.96 2.87
N TYR A 61 5.69 -0.99 2.08
CA TYR A 61 4.67 0.04 2.05
C TYR A 61 3.43 -0.46 2.79
N SER A 62 2.94 0.31 3.75
CA SER A 62 1.81 -0.10 4.59
C SER A 62 0.83 1.03 4.86
N CYS A 63 -0.45 0.67 5.01
CA CYS A 63 -1.48 1.57 5.52
C CYS A 63 -2.41 0.87 6.51
N LEU A 64 -3.12 1.65 7.31
CA LEU A 64 -4.14 1.13 8.21
C LEU A 64 -5.39 0.75 7.39
N ASN A 65 -5.94 -0.43 7.67
CA ASN A 65 -7.18 -0.90 7.07
C ASN A 65 -8.41 -0.32 7.80
N GLN A 66 -8.47 1.00 7.87
CA GLN A 66 -9.61 1.70 8.46
C GLN A 66 -10.68 1.88 7.39
N THR A 67 -11.79 1.15 7.53
CA THR A 67 -13.03 1.50 6.86
C THR A 67 -13.62 2.69 7.60
N ALA A 68 -13.52 3.88 7.01
CA ALA A 68 -14.23 5.07 7.46
C ALA A 68 -15.76 4.85 7.42
#